data_AF-A0A931YBQ0-F1
#
_entry.id   AF-A0A931YBQ0-F1
#
_cell.length_a   1.000
_cell.length_b   1.000
_cell.length_c   1.000
_cell.angle_alpha   90.00
_cell.angle_beta   90.00
_cell.angle_gamma   90.00
#
_symmetry.space_group_name_H-M   'P 1'
#
loop_
_entity.id
_entity.type
_entity.pdbx_description
1 polymer ?
#
loop_
_entity_poly.entity_id
_entity_poly.type
_entity_poly.pdbx_seq_one_letter_code
_entity_poly.pdbx_strand_id
1 'polypeptide(L)' 'MQTIDELCQQLKLTPEQKLAIEAYCSQLVVELLESIKQDNVQNFDETISTISSQVDAKNSK' A
#
# COMPACT_ATOMS: atom_id res chain seq x y z
N MET A 1 -19.09 -3.77 -5.36
CA MET A 1 -17.77 -4.44 -5.44
C MET A 1 -18.08 -5.92 -5.50
N GLN A 2 -17.71 -6.63 -6.57
CA GLN A 2 -17.92 -8.09 -6.58
C GLN A 2 -16.93 -8.73 -5.62
N THR A 3 -17.37 -9.73 -4.86
CA THR A 3 -16.47 -10.48 -3.97
C THR A 3 -15.62 -11.45 -4.77
N ILE A 4 -14.46 -11.85 -4.23
CA ILE A 4 -13.64 -12.91 -4.85
C ILE A 4 -14.48 -14.19 -5.00
N ASP A 5 -15.37 -14.47 -4.04
CA ASP A 5 -16.34 -15.56 -4.10
C ASP A 5 -17.27 -15.48 -5.32
N GLU A 6 -17.88 -14.32 -5.56
CA GLU A 6 -18.76 -14.09 -6.71
C GLU A 6 -18.00 -14.23 -8.04
N LEU A 7 -16.76 -13.74 -8.10
CA LEU A 7 -15.91 -13.85 -9.28
C LEU A 7 -15.51 -15.31 -9.55
N CYS A 8 -15.16 -16.06 -8.50
CA CYS A 8 -14.80 -17.47 -8.58
C CYS A 8 -15.97 -18.34 -9.08
N GLN A 9 -17.20 -18.03 -8.65
CA GLN A 9 -18.41 -18.69 -9.13
C GLN A 9 -18.66 -18.40 -10.62
N GLN A 10 -18.50 -17.16 -11.05
CA GLN A 10 -18.68 -16.78 -12.47
C GLN A 10 -17.63 -17.42 -13.38
N LEU A 11 -16.39 -17.54 -12.89
CA LEU A 11 -15.26 -18.14 -13.62
C LEU A 11 -15.22 -19.67 -13.52
N LYS A 12 -16.13 -20.28 -12.73
CA LYS A 12 -16.20 -21.75 -12.50
C LYS A 12 -14.87 -22.35 -12.05
N LEU A 13 -14.19 -21.66 -11.13
CA LEU A 13 -12.89 -22.10 -10.64
C LEU A 13 -13.03 -23.34 -9.75
N THR A 14 -12.01 -24.20 -9.79
CA THR A 14 -11.90 -25.28 -8.79
C THR A 14 -11.60 -24.70 -7.40
N PRO A 15 -11.89 -25.43 -6.32
CA PRO A 15 -11.53 -25.00 -4.97
C PRO A 15 -10.04 -24.65 -4.82
N GLU A 16 -9.13 -25.40 -5.45
CA GLU A 16 -7.69 -25.08 -5.41
C GLU A 16 -7.36 -23.77 -6.14
N GLN A 17 -7.97 -23.52 -7.30
CA GLN A 17 -7.76 -22.30 -8.06
C GLN A 17 -8.29 -21.08 -7.32
N LYS A 18 -9.46 -21.21 -6.68
CA LYS A 18 -10.02 -20.17 -5.81
C LYS A 18 -9.04 -19.80 -4.70
N LEU A 19 -8.53 -20.80 -3.96
CA LEU A 19 -7.57 -20.57 -2.87
C LEU A 19 -6.29 -19.90 -3.36
N ALA A 20 -5.77 -20.31 -4.52
CA ALA A 20 -4.58 -19.71 -5.10
C ALA A 20 -4.80 -18.23 -5.47
N ILE A 21 -5.95 -17.90 -6.06
CA ILE A 21 -6.30 -16.51 -6.42
C ILE A 21 -6.55 -15.66 -5.18
N GLU A 22 -7.26 -16.19 -4.18
CA GLU A 22 -7.46 -15.50 -2.90
C GLU A 22 -6.13 -15.16 -2.25
N ALA A 23 -5.22 -16.12 -2.14
CA ALA A 23 -3.89 -15.91 -1.57
C ALA A 23 -3.10 -14.85 -2.35
N TYR A 24 -3.10 -14.93 -3.69
CA TYR A 24 -2.43 -13.96 -4.54
C TYR A 24 -3.00 -12.54 -4.39
N CYS A 25 -4.33 -12.40 -4.42
CA CYS A 25 -5.00 -11.12 -4.23
C CYS A 25 -4.75 -10.54 -2.84
N SER A 26 -4.78 -11.37 -1.79
CA SER A 26 -4.43 -10.93 -0.44
C SER A 26 -2.99 -10.43 -0.36
N GLN A 27 -2.05 -11.13 -0.97
CA GLN A 27 -0.65 -10.71 -1.02
C GLN A 27 -0.47 -9.38 -1.76
N LEU A 28 -1.13 -9.19 -2.90
CA LEU A 28 -1.11 -7.93 -3.64
C LEU A 28 -1.66 -6.75 -2.81
N VAL A 29 -2.72 -6.98 -2.04
CA VAL A 29 -3.28 -5.95 -1.16
C VAL A 29 -2.28 -5.60 -0.05
N VAL A 30 -1.59 -6.59 0.54
CA VAL A 30 -0.54 -6.34 1.52
C VAL A 30 0.59 -5.51 0.93
N GLU A 31 1.10 -5.90 -0.23
CA GLU A 31 2.18 -5.17 -0.93
C GLU A 31 1.78 -3.73 -1.26
N LEU A 32 0.53 -3.52 -1.71
CA LEU A 32 0.00 -2.19 -1.97
C LEU A 32 -0.04 -1.34 -0.70
N LEU A 33 -0.52 -1.90 0.42
CA LEU A 33 -0.58 -1.18 1.69
C LEU A 33 0.81 -0.86 2.24
N GLU A 34 1.78 -1.75 2.06
CA GLU A 34 3.17 -1.51 2.41
C GLU A 34 3.79 -0.38 1.57
N SER A 35 3.52 -0.36 0.26
CA SER A 35 3.96 0.73 -0.63
C SER A 35 3.38 2.08 -0.20
N ILE A 36 2.07 2.15 0.04
CA ILE A 36 1.40 3.38 0.50
C ILE A 36 1.97 3.86 1.84
N LYS A 37 2.24 2.93 2.76
CA LYS A 37 2.87 3.25 4.04
C LYS A 37 4.25 3.85 3.83
N GLN A 38 5.07 3.26 2.96
CA GLN A 38 6.42 3.74 2.69
C GLN A 38 6.42 5.14 2.06
N ASP A 39 5.55 5.37 1.07
CA ASP A 39 5.38 6.68 0.44
C ASP A 39 4.99 7.75 1.47
N ASN A 40 4.06 7.42 2.37
CA ASN A 40 3.64 8.34 3.43
C ASN A 40 4.78 8.68 4.39
N VAL A 41 5.56 7.68 4.81
CA VAL A 41 6.73 7.89 5.68
C VAL A 41 7.75 8.80 4.99
N GLN A 42 8.04 8.55 3.72
CA GLN A 42 8.96 9.39 2.94
C GLN A 42 8.48 10.85 2.85
N ASN A 43 7.19 11.06 2.56
CA ASN A 43 6.61 12.40 2.51
C ASN A 43 6.73 13.14 3.86
N PHE A 44 6.59 12.43 4.97
CA PHE A 44 6.80 13.01 6.30
C PHE A 44 8.28 13.38 6.54
N ASP A 45 9.21 12.51 6.17
CA ASP A 45 10.65 12.78 6.29
C ASP A 45 11.07 14.01 5.47
N GLU A 46 10.57 14.14 4.24
CA GLU A 46 10.80 15.30 3.37
C GLU A 46 10.23 16.59 4.00
N THR A 47 9.05 16.51 4.61
CA THR A 47 8.43 17.64 5.32
C THR A 47 9.25 18.05 6.55
N ILE A 48 9.69 17.09 7.36
CA ILE A 48 10.53 17.33 8.55
C ILE A 48 11.86 17.97 8.14
N SER A 49 12.49 17.44 7.09
CA SER A 49 13.75 17.96 6.54
C SER A 49 13.61 19.41 6.07
N THR A 50 12.51 19.70 5.36
CA THR A 50 12.19 21.05 4.89
C THR A 50 12.03 22.03 6.05
N ILE A 51 11.25 21.66 7.08
CA ILE A 51 11.02 22.50 8.25
C ILE A 51 12.31 22.74 9.02
N SER A 52 13.10 21.69 9.25
CA SER A 52 14.37 21.78 9.99
C SER A 52 15.36 22.73 9.29
N SER A 53 15.51 22.57 7.96
CA SER A 53 16.35 23.45 7.14
C SER A 53 15.91 24.92 7.21
N GLN A 54 14.60 25.19 7.29
CA GLN A 54 14.07 26.54 7.44
C GLN A 54 14.33 27.15 8.82
N VAL A 55 14.29 26.34 9.88
CA VAL A 55 14.61 26.78 11.24
C VAL A 55 16.09 27.12 11.35
N ASP A 56 16.98 26.28 10.82
CA ASP A 56 18.42 26.51 10.82
C ASP A 56 18.79 27.78 10.04
N ALA A 57 18.17 27.98 8.87
CA ALA A 57 18.34 29.20 8.07
C ALA A 57 17.89 30.48 8.79
N LYS A 58 16.92 30.39 9.71
CA LYS A 58 16.47 31.53 10.53
C LYS A 58 17.36 31.80 11.73
N ASN A 59 17.96 30.78 12.33
CA ASN A 59 18.85 30.93 13.50
C ASN A 59 20.27 31.39 13.14
N SER A 60 20.63 31.37 11.86
CA SER A 60 21.94 31.78 11.35
C SER A 60 22.00 33.23 10.85
N LYS A 61 20.96 34.03 11.09
CA LYS A 61 20.89 35.49 10.86
C LYS A 61 20.75 36.24 12.18
#